data_AF-A0A1D6K114-F1
#
_entry.id   AF-A0A1D6K114-F1
#
_cell.length_a   1.000
_cell.length_b   1.000
_cell.length_c   1.000
_cell.angle_alpha   90.00
_cell.angle_beta   90.00
_cell.angle_gamma   90.00
#
_symmetry.space_group_name_H-M   'P 1'
#
loop_
_entity.id
_entity.type
_entity.pdbx_description
1 polymer ?
#
loop_
_entity_poly.entity_id
_entity_poly.type
_entity_poly.pdbx_seq_one_letter_code
_entity_poly.pdbx_strand_id
1 'polypeptide(L)'
;MADASSRTDTSTVLDMDDKNQRLENGQSGAMALASNSSDRSDRSDKPMDQKVLRRLAQNREAARKSRLRKKAYVQQLESSKLKLASLEQELQKARQQGIFISSSGDQTHAMSGNGAMTFDLEYSRWQEEENKQINELRTAVNAHASESDLRLIVDGIMAHYDEIFRLKGIAAKADVFHILSGMWKTPAERCFLWLGGFRSSELLKVHAYDIDQIISHRL
;
A
#
# COMPACT_ATOMS: atom_id res chain seq x y z
N MET A 1 -38.35 -25.91 -12.26
CA MET A 1 -37.51 -25.60 -11.07
C MET A 1 -36.57 -24.50 -11.49
N ALA A 2 -37.06 -23.27 -11.43
CA ALA A 2 -36.81 -22.28 -10.36
C ALA A 2 -35.63 -21.37 -10.75
N ASP A 3 -35.94 -20.49 -11.70
CA ASP A 3 -35.27 -19.24 -12.00
C ASP A 3 -36.16 -18.12 -11.39
N ALA A 4 -35.58 -17.21 -10.61
CA ALA A 4 -36.25 -16.01 -10.12
C ALA A 4 -35.23 -15.02 -9.53
N SER A 5 -34.60 -14.24 -10.40
CA SER A 5 -33.94 -12.98 -10.06
C SER A 5 -35.00 -11.89 -9.91
N SER A 6 -35.12 -11.30 -8.71
CA SER A 6 -36.01 -10.18 -8.45
C SER A 6 -35.26 -8.84 -8.54
N ARG A 7 -35.77 -8.02 -9.46
CA ARG A 7 -35.45 -6.62 -9.73
C ARG A 7 -35.62 -5.75 -8.49
N THR A 8 -34.81 -4.70 -8.34
CA THR A 8 -35.34 -3.42 -7.85
C THR A 8 -34.52 -2.25 -8.36
N ASP A 9 -35.27 -1.22 -8.75
CA ASP A 9 -34.88 -0.12 -9.61
C ASP A 9 -34.20 1.04 -8.88
N THR A 10 -33.44 1.78 -9.67
CA THR A 10 -32.94 3.15 -9.47
C THR A 10 -34.00 4.07 -8.89
N SER A 11 -33.68 4.84 -7.84
CA SER A 11 -34.51 5.96 -7.39
C SER A 11 -33.67 7.20 -7.10
N THR A 12 -33.93 8.22 -7.92
CA THR A 12 -33.45 9.60 -7.85
C THR A 12 -34.12 10.32 -6.68
N VAL A 13 -33.34 10.94 -5.79
CA VAL A 13 -33.89 11.81 -4.73
C VAL A 13 -33.66 13.27 -5.11
N LEU A 14 -34.77 13.95 -5.40
CA LEU A 14 -34.88 15.38 -5.66
C LEU A 14 -34.89 16.17 -4.34
N ASP A 15 -34.31 17.38 -4.40
CA ASP A 15 -34.41 18.46 -3.41
C ASP A 15 -35.85 18.74 -3.01
N MET A 16 -36.11 18.99 -1.72
CA MET A 16 -37.35 19.62 -1.25
C MET A 16 -37.04 20.58 -0.10
N ASP A 17 -37.05 21.88 -0.44
CA ASP A 17 -37.29 23.01 0.46
C ASP A 17 -38.81 23.28 0.53
N ASP A 18 -39.38 23.44 1.73
CA ASP A 18 -40.45 24.41 2.07
C ASP A 18 -40.84 24.21 3.55
N LYS A 19 -40.71 25.21 4.44
CA LYS A 19 -41.61 26.35 4.67
C LYS A 19 -43.00 25.91 5.10
N ASN A 20 -43.36 26.15 6.36
CA ASN A 20 -44.76 26.04 6.77
C ASN A 20 -45.18 27.22 7.67
N GLN A 21 -46.20 27.94 7.19
CA GLN A 21 -46.87 29.05 7.82
C GLN A 21 -48.17 28.56 8.50
N ARG A 22 -48.33 28.94 9.77
CA ARG A 22 -49.52 29.51 10.44
C ARG A 22 -50.93 29.33 9.82
N LEU A 23 -51.89 28.86 10.65
CA LEU A 23 -53.34 29.21 10.81
C LEU A 23 -54.11 27.96 11.33
N GLU A 24 -55.19 27.96 12.12
CA GLU A 24 -55.90 28.82 13.09
C GLU A 24 -57.03 27.96 13.72
N ASN A 25 -57.48 28.29 14.95
CA ASN A 25 -58.78 28.01 15.62
C ASN A 25 -59.33 26.57 15.76
N GLY A 26 -60.04 26.13 16.81
CA GLY A 26 -60.55 26.69 18.08
C GLY A 26 -61.75 25.85 18.60
N GLN A 27 -61.87 25.66 19.93
CA GLN A 27 -63.05 25.23 20.74
C GLN A 27 -63.58 23.76 20.61
N SER A 28 -64.02 22.99 21.63
CA SER A 28 -64.31 23.13 23.08
C SER A 28 -64.50 21.74 23.72
N GLY A 29 -64.30 21.56 25.05
CA GLY A 29 -64.90 20.43 25.81
C GLY A 29 -64.23 19.92 27.12
N ALA A 30 -64.65 20.49 28.27
CA ALA A 30 -64.82 19.89 29.62
C ALA A 30 -63.64 19.41 30.53
N MET A 31 -63.37 20.25 31.55
CA MET A 31 -63.32 20.01 33.03
C MET A 31 -62.39 18.96 33.68
N ALA A 32 -61.42 19.43 34.47
CA ALA A 32 -61.19 19.02 35.87
C ALA A 32 -60.29 20.03 36.62
N LEU A 33 -60.63 20.30 37.88
CA LEU A 33 -60.14 21.39 38.73
C LEU A 33 -58.76 21.12 39.35
N ALA A 34 -57.95 22.17 39.51
CA ALA A 34 -57.49 22.66 40.82
C ALA A 34 -56.58 23.89 40.64
N SER A 35 -57.02 25.01 41.22
CA SER A 35 -56.26 26.24 41.36
C SER A 35 -55.01 26.04 42.19
N ASN A 36 -53.91 26.66 41.78
CA ASN A 36 -53.19 27.61 42.64
C ASN A 36 -52.35 28.52 41.76
N SER A 37 -52.87 29.72 41.49
CA SER A 37 -52.04 30.84 41.11
C SER A 37 -51.24 31.26 42.34
N SER A 38 -49.92 31.17 42.25
CA SER A 38 -49.04 32.07 42.98
C SER A 38 -47.82 32.31 42.11
N ASP A 39 -47.96 33.37 41.31
CA ASP A 39 -46.90 34.28 40.98
C ASP A 39 -45.99 34.48 42.21
N ARG A 40 -44.74 33.97 42.15
CA ARG A 40 -43.61 34.37 43.01
C ARG A 40 -42.30 33.72 42.56
N SER A 41 -41.34 34.60 42.22
CA SER A 41 -39.88 34.40 42.04
C SER A 41 -39.46 33.41 40.94
N ASP A 42 -39.10 33.82 39.73
CA ASP A 42 -38.03 34.79 39.39
C ASP A 42 -36.80 34.63 40.29
N ARG A 43 -35.88 33.70 39.92
CA ARG A 43 -34.44 33.96 39.68
C ARG A 43 -33.52 32.72 39.69
N SER A 44 -33.98 31.51 40.05
CA SER A 44 -33.08 30.34 40.21
C SER A 44 -32.90 29.42 38.98
N ASP A 45 -33.87 29.30 38.07
CA ASP A 45 -33.81 28.34 36.94
C ASP A 45 -33.29 28.93 35.63
N LYS A 46 -33.37 30.26 35.47
CA LYS A 46 -32.81 31.02 34.34
C LYS A 46 -31.33 30.68 34.02
N PRO A 47 -30.40 30.56 35.00
CA PRO A 47 -29.02 30.23 34.69
C PRO A 47 -28.83 28.77 34.23
N MET A 48 -29.65 27.83 34.70
CA MET A 48 -29.58 26.42 34.30
C MET A 48 -30.11 26.24 32.88
N ASP A 49 -31.22 26.90 32.53
CA ASP A 49 -31.74 26.94 31.17
C ASP A 49 -30.80 27.66 30.20
N GLN A 50 -30.17 28.75 30.62
CA GLN A 50 -29.17 29.45 29.81
C GLN A 50 -27.90 28.60 29.59
N LYS A 51 -27.53 27.75 30.53
CA LYS A 51 -26.44 26.77 30.38
C LYS A 51 -26.83 25.66 29.39
N VAL A 52 -28.07 25.16 29.48
CA VAL A 52 -28.60 24.15 28.54
C VAL A 52 -28.66 24.71 27.11
N LEU A 53 -29.17 25.93 26.92
CA LEU A 53 -29.22 26.59 25.61
C LEU A 53 -27.82 26.79 24.99
N ARG A 54 -26.83 27.20 25.80
CA ARG A 54 -25.43 27.32 25.35
C ARG A 54 -24.84 25.98 24.92
N ARG A 55 -25.08 24.91 25.69
CA ARG A 55 -24.61 23.56 25.35
C ARG A 55 -25.26 23.05 24.07
N LEU A 56 -26.55 23.33 23.86
CA LEU A 56 -27.27 22.94 22.65
C LEU A 56 -26.73 23.67 21.41
N ALA A 57 -26.43 24.97 21.54
CA ALA A 57 -25.81 25.75 20.47
C ALA A 57 -24.41 25.22 20.11
N GLN A 58 -23.57 24.96 21.11
CA GLN A 58 -22.24 24.36 20.90
C GLN A 58 -22.32 22.95 20.29
N ASN A 59 -23.28 22.12 20.70
CA ASN A 59 -23.48 20.81 20.10
C ASN A 59 -23.94 20.91 18.64
N ARG A 60 -24.83 21.86 18.32
CA ARG A 60 -25.24 22.14 16.93
C ARG A 60 -24.04 22.56 16.07
N GLU A 61 -23.18 23.43 16.57
CA GLU A 61 -21.97 23.85 15.86
C GLU A 61 -20.96 22.71 15.72
N ALA A 62 -20.74 21.93 16.79
CA ALA A 62 -19.87 20.76 16.77
C ALA A 62 -20.36 19.70 15.78
N ALA A 63 -21.67 19.45 15.72
CA ALA A 63 -22.29 18.54 14.76
C ALA A 63 -22.11 19.04 13.32
N ARG A 64 -22.31 20.33 13.04
CA ARG A 64 -22.04 20.93 11.72
C ARG A 64 -20.57 20.76 11.33
N LYS A 65 -19.64 21.10 12.22
CA LYS A 65 -18.20 20.96 11.97
C LYS A 65 -17.81 19.50 11.73
N SER A 66 -18.38 18.57 12.49
CA SER A 66 -18.16 17.13 12.30
C SER A 66 -18.65 16.65 10.93
N ARG A 67 -19.90 17.00 10.56
CA ARG A 67 -20.47 16.68 9.26
C ARG A 67 -19.64 17.25 8.12
N LEU A 68 -19.18 18.49 8.24
CA LEU A 68 -18.36 19.15 7.22
C LEU A 68 -17.01 18.44 7.04
N ARG A 69 -16.33 18.09 8.13
CA ARG A 69 -15.07 17.31 8.06
C ARG A 69 -15.27 15.94 7.42
N LYS A 70 -16.34 15.22 7.80
CA LYS A 70 -16.65 13.92 7.19
C LYS A 70 -16.92 14.07 5.69
N LYS A 71 -17.66 15.11 5.29
CA LYS A 71 -17.92 15.41 3.87
C LYS A 71 -16.62 15.68 3.11
N ALA A 72 -15.72 16.50 3.64
CA ALA A 72 -14.43 16.79 3.04
C ALA A 72 -13.55 15.53 2.92
N TYR A 73 -13.50 14.69 3.96
CA TYR A 73 -12.75 13.44 3.94
C TYR A 73 -13.29 12.45 2.90
N VAL A 74 -14.61 12.29 2.80
CA VAL A 74 -15.24 11.43 1.77
C VAL A 74 -14.92 11.95 0.38
N GLN A 75 -15.02 13.25 0.15
CA GLN A 75 -14.65 13.86 -1.13
C GLN A 75 -13.16 13.62 -1.48
N GLN A 76 -12.27 13.72 -0.49
CA GLN A 76 -10.86 13.39 -0.67
C GLN A 76 -10.67 11.91 -1.04
N LEU A 77 -11.39 10.99 -0.39
CA LEU A 77 -11.34 9.57 -0.72
C LEU A 77 -11.84 9.29 -2.15
N GLU A 78 -12.93 9.92 -2.56
CA GLU A 78 -13.45 9.80 -3.94
C GLU A 78 -12.43 10.32 -4.96
N SER A 79 -11.81 11.47 -4.70
CA SER A 79 -10.74 12.01 -5.56
C SER A 79 -9.52 11.08 -5.63
N SER A 80 -9.15 10.48 -4.50
CA SER A 80 -8.01 9.56 -4.42
C SER A 80 -8.31 8.25 -5.17
N LYS A 81 -9.54 7.75 -5.07
CA LYS A 81 -10.00 6.55 -5.80
C LYS A 81 -9.95 6.77 -7.32
N LEU A 82 -10.40 7.92 -7.80
CA LEU A 82 -10.33 8.28 -9.23
C LEU A 82 -8.88 8.40 -9.70
N LYS A 83 -8.01 9.04 -8.91
CA LYS A 83 -6.58 9.14 -9.21
C LYS A 83 -5.92 7.77 -9.29
N LEU A 84 -6.24 6.86 -8.36
CA LEU A 84 -5.72 5.50 -8.36
C LEU A 84 -6.16 4.74 -9.62
N ALA A 85 -7.44 4.80 -9.98
CA ALA A 85 -7.94 4.16 -11.19
C ALA A 85 -7.26 4.70 -12.47
N SER A 86 -6.99 6.01 -12.53
CA SER A 86 -6.24 6.61 -13.63
C SER A 86 -4.80 6.09 -13.71
N LEU A 87 -4.10 6.02 -12.57
CA LEU A 87 -2.73 5.51 -12.51
C LEU A 87 -2.67 4.02 -12.86
N GLU A 88 -3.64 3.22 -12.42
CA GLU A 88 -3.75 1.81 -12.79
C GLU A 88 -3.95 1.63 -14.30
N GLN A 89 -4.80 2.46 -14.92
CA GLN A 89 -5.01 2.45 -16.36
C GLN A 89 -3.73 2.86 -17.10
N GLU A 90 -3.02 3.89 -16.63
CA GLU A 90 -1.75 4.33 -17.21
C GLU A 90 -0.68 3.25 -17.10
N LEU A 91 -0.59 2.55 -15.97
CA LEU A 91 0.31 1.43 -15.76
C LEU A 91 -0.03 0.26 -16.70
N GLN A 92 -1.31 -0.09 -16.86
CA GLN A 92 -1.75 -1.11 -17.82
C GLN A 92 -1.38 -0.75 -19.27
N LYS A 93 -1.53 0.52 -19.66
CA LYS A 93 -1.10 1.03 -20.97
C LYS A 93 0.41 0.95 -21.13
N ALA A 94 1.18 1.40 -20.14
CA ALA A 94 2.64 1.32 -20.15
C ALA A 94 3.14 -0.13 -20.25
N ARG A 95 2.45 -1.09 -19.62
CA ARG A 95 2.73 -2.53 -19.79
C ARG A 95 2.45 -3.01 -21.21
N GLN A 96 1.33 -2.62 -21.81
CA GLN A 96 1.00 -2.98 -23.20
C GLN A 96 1.95 -2.33 -24.22
N GLN A 97 2.45 -1.13 -23.91
CA GLN A 97 3.45 -0.41 -24.72
C GLN A 97 4.88 -0.90 -24.48
N GLY A 98 5.09 -1.93 -23.64
CA GLY A 98 6.42 -2.50 -23.36
C GLY A 98 7.31 -1.64 -22.45
N ILE A 99 6.79 -0.55 -21.89
CA ILE A 99 7.55 0.43 -21.08
C ILE A 99 7.79 -0.07 -19.65
N PHE A 100 6.99 -1.00 -19.12
CA PHE A 100 7.09 -1.40 -17.70
C PHE A 100 7.34 -2.87 -17.40
N ILE A 101 7.40 -3.76 -18.40
CA ILE A 101 7.89 -5.14 -18.22
C ILE A 101 8.53 -5.54 -19.55
N SER A 102 9.85 -5.31 -19.69
CA SER A 102 10.63 -6.08 -20.64
C SER A 102 10.72 -7.50 -20.08
N SER A 103 9.70 -8.30 -20.36
CA SER A 103 9.94 -9.70 -20.67
C SER A 103 10.54 -9.68 -22.08
N SER A 104 11.82 -10.01 -22.16
CA SER A 104 12.48 -10.41 -23.39
C SER A 104 12.70 -9.30 -24.42
N GLY A 105 13.92 -8.75 -24.40
CA GLY A 105 14.62 -8.29 -25.60
C GLY A 105 14.19 -6.93 -26.16
N ASP A 106 15.17 -6.05 -26.27
CA ASP A 106 15.18 -4.89 -27.17
C ASP A 106 14.30 -3.68 -26.78
N GLN A 107 14.89 -2.77 -26.00
CA GLN A 107 14.60 -1.34 -26.14
C GLN A 107 15.78 -0.50 -25.66
N THR A 108 16.68 -0.21 -26.59
CA THR A 108 17.56 0.94 -26.54
C THR A 108 16.71 2.22 -26.70
N HIS A 109 17.09 3.30 -26.04
CA HIS A 109 16.53 4.67 -26.14
C HIS A 109 15.48 5.12 -25.11
N ALA A 110 15.92 5.28 -23.86
CA ALA A 110 15.53 6.41 -22.99
C ALA A 110 16.67 6.74 -22.01
N MET A 111 17.82 7.15 -22.55
CA MET A 111 19.03 7.49 -21.81
C MET A 111 18.99 8.95 -21.34
N SER A 112 18.84 9.20 -20.04
CA SER A 112 19.52 10.30 -19.32
C SER A 112 19.18 10.39 -17.82
N GLY A 113 18.22 9.61 -17.29
CA GLY A 113 17.76 9.77 -15.90
C GLY A 113 17.80 8.56 -14.98
N ASN A 114 17.98 7.34 -15.50
CA ASN A 114 17.63 6.13 -14.75
C ASN A 114 18.82 5.18 -14.51
N GLY A 115 19.84 5.66 -13.78
CA GLY A 115 20.94 4.81 -13.32
C GLY A 115 20.46 3.56 -12.55
N ALA A 116 19.31 3.67 -11.87
CA ALA A 116 18.61 2.55 -11.24
C ALA A 116 18.16 1.47 -12.23
N MET A 117 17.48 1.83 -13.33
CA MET A 117 17.07 0.84 -14.35
C MET A 117 18.26 0.25 -15.10
N THR A 118 19.31 1.05 -15.33
CA THR A 118 20.54 0.54 -15.94
C THR A 118 21.19 -0.50 -15.04
N PHE A 119 21.28 -0.25 -13.73
CA PHE A 119 21.79 -1.23 -12.78
C PHE A 119 20.95 -2.51 -12.77
N ASP A 120 19.63 -2.42 -12.74
CA ASP A 120 18.74 -3.59 -12.69
C ASP A 120 18.92 -4.49 -13.93
N LEU A 121 19.08 -3.87 -15.10
CA LEU A 121 19.34 -4.57 -16.36
C LEU A 121 20.70 -5.27 -16.36
N GLU A 122 21.76 -4.54 -15.99
CA GLU A 122 23.11 -5.10 -15.94
C GLU A 122 23.24 -6.18 -14.86
N TYR A 123 22.56 -6.02 -13.72
CA TYR A 123 22.49 -7.04 -12.69
C TYR A 123 21.83 -8.33 -13.18
N SER A 124 20.72 -8.21 -13.94
CA SER A 124 20.03 -9.38 -14.52
C SER A 124 20.95 -10.14 -15.49
N ARG A 125 21.66 -9.42 -16.37
CA ARG A 125 22.65 -10.01 -17.27
C ARG A 125 23.80 -10.66 -16.51
N TRP A 126 24.27 -10.01 -15.45
CA TRP A 126 25.32 -10.55 -14.60
C TRP A 126 24.90 -11.89 -13.96
N GLN A 127 23.63 -12.02 -13.52
CA GLN A 127 23.09 -13.28 -12.99
C GLN A 127 22.99 -14.39 -14.05
N GLU A 128 22.64 -14.05 -15.29
CA GLU A 128 22.61 -15.01 -16.39
C GLU A 128 24.01 -15.59 -16.67
N GLU A 129 25.02 -14.72 -16.73
CA GLU A 129 26.40 -15.16 -16.94
C GLU A 129 26.96 -15.92 -15.71
N GLU A 130 26.61 -15.52 -14.49
CA GLU A 130 26.96 -16.27 -13.27
C GLU A 130 26.43 -17.71 -13.35
N ASN A 131 25.16 -17.88 -13.72
CA ASN A 131 24.55 -19.21 -13.88
C ASN A 131 25.25 -20.04 -14.96
N LYS A 132 25.64 -19.40 -16.07
CA LYS A 132 26.38 -20.06 -17.16
C LYS A 132 27.76 -20.54 -16.68
N GLN A 133 28.53 -19.68 -16.03
CA GLN A 133 29.85 -20.03 -15.50
C GLN A 133 29.78 -21.12 -14.41
N ILE A 134 28.77 -21.08 -13.53
CA ILE A 134 28.54 -22.14 -12.54
C ILE A 134 28.26 -23.48 -13.23
N ASN A 135 27.45 -23.49 -14.29
CA ASN A 135 27.15 -24.71 -15.03
C ASN A 135 28.36 -25.22 -15.81
N GLU A 136 29.18 -24.33 -16.36
CA GLU A 136 30.46 -24.68 -16.99
C GLU A 136 31.40 -25.33 -15.98
N LEU A 137 31.59 -24.73 -14.80
CA LEU A 137 32.41 -25.30 -13.73
C LEU A 137 31.90 -26.69 -13.31
N ARG A 138 30.59 -26.84 -13.10
CA ARG A 138 29.98 -28.16 -12.78
C ARG A 138 30.28 -29.19 -13.86
N THR A 139 30.17 -28.80 -15.12
CA THR A 139 30.44 -29.68 -16.27
C THR A 139 31.90 -30.08 -16.32
N ALA A 140 32.83 -29.14 -16.15
CA ALA A 140 34.26 -29.39 -16.12
C ALA A 140 34.67 -30.32 -14.97
N VAL A 141 34.12 -30.11 -13.77
CA VAL A 141 34.33 -30.98 -12.61
C VAL A 141 33.83 -32.40 -12.89
N ASN A 142 32.61 -32.54 -13.41
CA ASN A 142 32.03 -33.85 -13.73
C ASN A 142 32.80 -34.58 -14.85
N ALA A 143 33.36 -33.84 -15.80
CA ALA A 143 34.21 -34.37 -16.86
C ALA A 143 35.63 -34.70 -16.40
N HIS A 144 35.98 -34.48 -15.13
CA HIS A 144 37.32 -34.63 -14.59
C HIS A 144 38.35 -33.82 -15.41
N ALA A 145 38.00 -32.58 -15.74
CA ALA A 145 38.87 -31.66 -16.47
C ALA A 145 40.21 -31.44 -15.75
N SER A 146 41.22 -31.04 -16.52
CA SER A 146 42.56 -30.80 -15.97
C SER A 146 42.54 -29.65 -14.95
N GLU A 147 43.51 -29.65 -14.03
CA GLU A 147 43.66 -28.55 -13.06
C GLU A 147 43.83 -27.19 -13.74
N SER A 148 44.53 -27.15 -14.88
CA SER A 148 44.69 -25.94 -15.68
C SER A 148 43.36 -25.40 -16.22
N ASP A 149 42.48 -26.28 -16.71
CA ASP A 149 41.18 -25.87 -17.23
C ASP A 149 40.26 -25.39 -16.10
N LEU A 150 40.26 -26.11 -14.98
CA LEU A 150 39.51 -25.70 -13.78
C LEU A 150 39.99 -24.34 -13.26
N ARG A 151 41.30 -24.11 -13.21
CA ARG A 151 41.86 -22.82 -12.79
C ARG A 151 41.41 -21.68 -13.72
N LEU A 152 41.42 -21.88 -15.04
CA LEU A 152 40.94 -20.88 -15.98
C LEU A 152 39.46 -20.53 -15.76
N ILE A 153 38.61 -21.53 -15.53
CA ILE A 153 37.18 -21.30 -15.25
C ILE A 153 37.01 -20.53 -13.93
N VAL A 154 37.74 -20.92 -12.88
CA VAL A 154 37.69 -20.25 -11.57
C VAL A 154 38.17 -18.81 -11.68
N ASP A 155 39.27 -18.54 -12.39
CA ASP A 155 39.78 -17.19 -12.61
C ASP A 155 38.75 -16.32 -13.35
N GLY A 156 38.04 -16.89 -14.32
CA GLY A 156 36.92 -16.24 -15.01
C GLY A 156 35.75 -15.91 -14.09
N ILE A 157 35.39 -16.81 -13.18
CA ILE A 157 34.34 -16.60 -12.16
C ILE A 157 34.75 -15.49 -11.19
N MET A 158 36.00 -15.50 -10.72
CA MET A 158 36.52 -14.48 -9.81
C MET A 158 36.48 -13.09 -10.45
N ALA A 159 36.89 -12.98 -11.71
CA ALA A 159 36.80 -11.72 -12.46
C ALA A 159 35.34 -11.27 -12.67
N HIS A 160 34.41 -12.21 -12.88
CA HIS A 160 32.98 -11.91 -12.97
C HIS A 160 32.42 -11.37 -11.65
N TYR A 161 32.88 -11.87 -10.50
CA TYR A 161 32.49 -11.32 -9.20
C TYR A 161 32.99 -9.89 -8.98
N ASP A 162 34.18 -9.54 -9.46
CA ASP A 162 34.67 -8.15 -9.36
C ASP A 162 33.76 -7.17 -10.10
N GLU A 163 33.17 -7.61 -11.22
CA GLU A 163 32.27 -6.81 -12.04
C GLU A 163 30.99 -6.40 -11.30
N ILE A 164 30.38 -7.30 -10.50
CA ILE A 164 29.18 -6.92 -9.74
C ILE A 164 29.49 -5.88 -8.66
N PHE A 165 30.67 -5.92 -8.04
CA PHE A 165 31.07 -4.89 -7.09
C PHE A 165 31.31 -3.55 -7.79
N ARG A 166 31.88 -3.57 -8.99
CA ARG A 166 32.04 -2.37 -9.83
C ARG A 166 30.69 -1.75 -10.20
N LEU A 167 29.74 -2.56 -10.68
CA LEU A 167 28.38 -2.14 -11.02
C LEU A 167 27.66 -1.55 -9.80
N LYS A 168 27.71 -2.24 -8.66
CA LYS A 168 27.15 -1.73 -7.39
C LYS A 168 27.80 -0.43 -6.96
N GLY A 169 29.11 -0.28 -7.12
CA GLY A 169 29.83 0.94 -6.79
C GLY A 169 29.42 2.14 -7.64
N ILE A 170 29.17 1.93 -8.95
CA ILE A 170 28.66 2.97 -9.84
C ILE A 170 27.23 3.35 -9.46
N ALA A 171 26.36 2.36 -9.26
CA ALA A 171 24.97 2.60 -8.93
C ALA A 171 24.81 3.26 -7.54
N ALA A 172 25.63 2.88 -6.55
CA ALA A 172 25.61 3.49 -5.22
C ALA A 172 26.03 4.97 -5.24
N LYS A 173 26.93 5.37 -6.15
CA LYS A 173 27.30 6.79 -6.36
C LYS A 173 26.14 7.61 -6.92
N ALA A 174 25.23 6.98 -7.66
CA ALA A 174 24.05 7.63 -8.20
C ALA A 174 22.87 7.61 -7.21
N ASP A 175 22.58 6.45 -6.64
CA ASP A 175 21.52 6.24 -5.66
C ASP A 175 21.83 5.05 -4.74
N VAL A 176 22.26 5.35 -3.51
CA VAL A 176 22.54 4.33 -2.49
C VAL A 176 21.27 3.61 -2.01
N PHE A 177 20.11 4.28 -2.03
CA PHE A 177 18.86 3.67 -1.57
C PHE A 177 18.37 2.63 -2.57
N HIS A 178 18.59 2.83 -3.87
CA HIS A 178 18.35 1.81 -4.88
C HIS A 178 19.19 0.56 -4.63
N ILE A 179 20.46 0.71 -4.24
CA ILE A 179 21.31 -0.45 -3.94
C ILE A 179 20.90 -1.15 -2.63
N LEU A 180 20.49 -0.41 -1.60
CA LEU A 180 20.13 -1.00 -0.31
C LEU A 180 18.71 -1.57 -0.26
N SER A 181 17.77 -0.99 -1.02
CA SER A 181 16.34 -1.26 -0.88
C SER A 181 15.59 -1.32 -2.21
N GLY A 182 16.29 -1.26 -3.34
CA GLY A 182 15.70 -1.34 -4.68
C GLY A 182 15.16 -2.73 -5.02
N MET A 183 14.50 -2.79 -6.18
CA MET A 183 13.79 -3.97 -6.67
C MET A 183 14.69 -4.98 -7.39
N TRP A 184 15.98 -4.72 -7.50
CA TRP A 184 16.97 -5.64 -8.08
C TRP A 184 17.12 -6.96 -7.33
N LYS A 185 16.57 -7.07 -6.12
CA LYS A 185 16.48 -8.30 -5.33
C LYS A 185 15.05 -8.66 -4.98
N THR A 186 14.75 -9.96 -5.03
CA THR A 186 13.46 -10.49 -4.59
C THR A 186 13.23 -10.19 -3.10
N PRO A 187 11.96 -10.09 -2.66
CA PRO A 187 11.65 -9.92 -1.23
C PRO A 187 12.29 -11.00 -0.35
N ALA A 188 12.35 -12.25 -0.84
CA ALA A 188 12.96 -13.37 -0.12
C ALA A 188 14.48 -13.18 0.05
N GLU A 189 15.21 -12.81 -1.01
CA GLU A 189 16.65 -12.57 -0.92
C GLU A 189 16.99 -11.42 0.02
N ARG A 190 16.17 -10.35 0.02
CA ARG A 190 16.38 -9.18 0.90
C ARG A 190 16.31 -9.55 2.38
N CYS A 191 15.57 -10.57 2.77
CA CYS A 191 15.54 -11.06 4.17
C CYS A 191 16.91 -11.54 4.66
N PHE A 192 17.78 -11.98 3.75
CA PHE A 192 19.11 -12.51 4.06
C PHE A 192 20.23 -11.56 3.68
N LEU A 193 19.93 -10.29 3.37
CA LEU A 193 20.94 -9.29 3.02
C LEU A 193 21.03 -8.20 4.11
N TRP A 194 22.24 -7.74 4.39
CA TRP A 194 22.51 -6.54 5.18
C TRP A 194 23.55 -5.67 4.46
N LEU A 195 23.91 -4.52 5.02
CA LEU A 195 24.86 -3.56 4.41
C LEU A 195 26.17 -4.21 3.92
N GLY A 196 26.62 -5.28 4.57
CA GLY A 196 27.83 -6.02 4.22
C GLY A 196 27.63 -7.24 3.29
N GLY A 197 26.44 -7.45 2.74
CA GLY A 197 26.14 -8.59 1.87
C GLY A 197 25.27 -9.65 2.55
N PHE A 198 25.59 -10.93 2.38
CA PHE A 198 24.76 -12.03 2.87
C PHE A 198 24.85 -12.17 4.41
N ARG A 199 23.69 -12.36 5.04
CA ARG A 199 23.50 -12.54 6.48
C ARG A 199 23.12 -13.99 6.76
N SER A 200 24.13 -14.87 6.73
CA SER A 200 23.95 -16.32 6.94
C SER A 200 23.24 -16.68 8.24
N SER A 201 23.32 -15.83 9.27
CA SER A 201 22.64 -16.05 10.56
C SER A 201 21.12 -16.18 10.43
N GLU A 202 20.49 -15.50 9.48
CA GLU A 202 19.03 -15.60 9.30
C GLU A 202 18.63 -16.91 8.62
N LEU A 203 19.48 -17.46 7.74
CA LEU A 203 19.25 -18.77 7.12
C LEU A 203 19.32 -19.89 8.15
N LEU A 204 20.28 -19.80 9.08
CA LEU A 204 20.44 -20.77 10.16
C LEU A 204 19.24 -20.78 11.12
N LYS A 205 18.60 -19.63 11.36
CA LYS A 205 17.38 -19.55 12.18
C LYS A 205 16.21 -20.28 11.54
N VAL A 206 16.06 -20.17 10.22
CA VAL A 206 15.02 -20.90 9.47
C VAL A 206 15.27 -22.41 9.56
N HIS A 207 16.52 -22.85 9.34
CA HIS A 207 16.88 -24.27 9.46
C HIS A 207 16.73 -24.81 10.89
N ALA A 208 17.07 -24.04 11.92
CA ALA A 208 16.91 -24.44 13.31
C ALA A 208 15.44 -24.69 13.65
N TYR A 209 14.53 -23.83 13.17
CA TYR A 209 13.09 -24.01 13.34
C TYR A 209 12.57 -25.31 12.71
N ASP A 210 13.04 -25.64 11.50
CA ASP A 210 12.65 -26.88 10.81
C ASP A 210 13.20 -28.13 11.52
N ILE A 211 14.43 -28.07 12.03
CA ILE A 211 15.03 -29.16 12.81
C ILE A 211 14.27 -29.38 14.12
N ASP A 212 13.89 -28.31 14.83
CA ASP A 212 13.13 -28.41 16.08
C ASP A 212 11.71 -28.97 15.86
N GLN A 213 11.07 -28.65 14.73
CA GLN A 213 9.80 -29.29 14.34
C GLN A 213 9.97 -30.79 14.06
N ILE A 214 11.03 -31.18 13.35
CA ILE A 214 11.29 -32.60 13.02
C ILE A 214 11.60 -33.41 14.28
N ILE A 215 12.33 -32.83 15.23
CA ILE A 215 12.65 -33.47 16.52
C ILE A 215 11.39 -33.56 17.40
N SER A 216 10.58 -32.49 17.48
CA SER A 216 9.36 -32.47 18.31
C SER A 216 8.23 -33.35 17.76
N HIS A 217 8.20 -33.64 16.45
CA HIS A 217 7.24 -34.58 15.85
C HIS A 217 7.69 -36.06 15.90
N ARG A 218 8.91 -36.35 16.38
CA ARG A 218 9.46 -37.70 16.50
C ARG A 218 9.62 -38.19 17.95
N LEU A 219 9.22 -37.40 18.94
CA LEU A 219 9.12 -37.76 20.36
C LEU A 219 7.64 -37.78 20.77
#